data_AF-A0AAU6DBD6-F1
#
_entry.id   AF-A0AAU6DBD6-F1
#
_cell.length_a   1.000
_cell.length_b   1.000
_cell.length_c   1.000
_cell.angle_alpha   90.00
_cell.angle_beta   90.00
_cell.angle_gamma   90.00
#
_symmetry.space_group_name_H-M   'P 1'
#
loop_
_entity.id
_entity.type
_entity.pdbx_description
1 polymer ?
#
loop_
_entity_poly.entity_id
_entity_poly.type
_entity_poly.pdbx_seq_one_letter_code
_entity_poly.pdbx_strand_id
1 'polypeptide(L)'
;MVTHVATLDVPRHVVDHLSRLLAAHRRRLRTPRGSRALGPFRQAVLVLRWFREQACVHCLARDAGISQATGYRYLHEGIDVPADRAPELHDVLNRCRREGMTHVILDGTLIGSDRLAGVRENGNDLWFSQKHKAFGGNVQFLSSPDGTPLWVSDVEPGSTPDITAARIHALPALYKAAANGLPTLADKGYIGAGIGIHVPVRRPEGKSEKAFHADTRTTNTLIRDLRALGERAAAELKERWRTLKHVSLSPSRIGDIARAALVLNGIWK
;
A
#
# COMPACT_ATOMS: atom_id res chain seq x y z
N MET A 1 11.32 36.76 -3.47
CA MET A 1 10.68 35.54 -4.03
C MET A 1 11.60 34.99 -5.10
N VAL A 2 11.83 33.68 -5.15
CA VAL A 2 12.77 33.04 -6.10
C VAL A 2 11.99 32.08 -7.00
N THR A 3 12.20 32.15 -8.31
CA THR A 3 11.53 31.29 -9.30
C THR A 3 12.31 29.99 -9.48
N HIS A 4 11.64 28.84 -9.40
CA HIS A 4 12.22 27.52 -9.66
C HIS A 4 11.34 26.73 -10.63
N VAL A 5 11.95 26.19 -11.69
CA VAL A 5 11.31 25.29 -12.66
C VAL A 5 11.83 23.89 -12.38
N ALA A 6 10.92 22.95 -12.10
CA ALA A 6 11.25 21.56 -11.79
C ALA A 6 10.61 20.61 -12.81
N THR A 7 11.32 19.52 -13.11
CA THR A 7 10.74 18.37 -13.80
C THR A 7 10.20 17.39 -12.75
N LEU A 8 8.95 16.97 -12.91
CA LEU A 8 8.40 15.91 -12.07
C LEU A 8 9.16 14.61 -12.38
N ASP A 9 9.75 14.01 -11.35
CA ASP A 9 10.40 12.70 -11.43
C ASP A 9 9.34 11.58 -11.51
N VAL A 10 8.62 11.54 -12.64
CA VAL A 10 7.66 10.51 -13.04
C VAL A 10 7.73 10.33 -14.56
N PRO A 11 7.91 9.10 -15.07
CA PRO A 11 7.93 8.83 -16.49
C PRO A 11 6.66 9.30 -17.21
N ARG A 12 6.81 9.84 -18.42
CA ARG A 12 5.69 10.39 -19.20
C ARG A 12 4.58 9.37 -19.44
N HIS A 13 4.91 8.10 -19.66
CA HIS A 13 3.92 7.05 -19.93
C HIS A 13 3.01 6.77 -18.73
N VAL A 14 3.50 6.97 -17.49
CA VAL A 14 2.68 6.88 -16.27
C VAL A 14 1.65 8.02 -16.23
N VAL A 15 2.07 9.24 -16.61
CA VAL A 15 1.17 10.40 -16.73
C VAL A 15 0.11 10.15 -17.80
N ASP A 16 0.53 9.65 -18.97
CA ASP A 16 -0.40 9.35 -20.06
C ASP A 16 -1.36 8.22 -19.69
N HIS A 17 -0.91 7.21 -18.94
CA HIS A 17 -1.76 6.15 -18.42
C HIS A 17 -2.85 6.70 -17.49
N LEU A 18 -2.48 7.46 -16.46
CA LEU A 18 -3.45 8.05 -15.53
C LEU A 18 -4.39 9.04 -16.25
N SER A 19 -3.86 9.84 -17.17
CA SER A 19 -4.65 10.74 -18.02
C SER A 19 -5.73 9.99 -18.82
N ARG A 20 -5.37 8.85 -19.43
CA ARG A 20 -6.34 8.00 -20.15
C ARG A 20 -7.39 7.40 -19.23
N LEU A 21 -7.01 6.94 -18.04
CA LEU A 21 -7.97 6.43 -17.05
C LEU A 21 -8.96 7.51 -16.62
N LEU A 22 -8.48 8.71 -16.30
CA LEU A 22 -9.32 9.86 -15.94
C LEU A 22 -10.25 10.27 -17.10
N ALA A 23 -9.75 10.27 -18.33
CA ALA A 23 -10.57 10.56 -19.51
C ALA A 23 -11.66 9.49 -19.73
N ALA A 24 -11.35 8.22 -19.52
CA ALA A 24 -12.32 7.13 -19.58
C ALA A 24 -13.37 7.25 -18.47
N HIS A 25 -12.95 7.55 -17.24
CA HIS A 25 -13.85 7.77 -16.10
C HIS A 25 -14.82 8.94 -16.35
N ARG A 26 -14.32 10.09 -16.82
CA ARG A 26 -15.16 11.24 -17.19
C ARG A 26 -16.18 10.92 -18.28
N ARG A 27 -15.80 10.10 -19.27
CA ARG A 27 -16.72 9.61 -20.32
C ARG A 27 -17.81 8.71 -19.74
N ARG A 28 -17.43 7.79 -18.84
CA ARG A 28 -18.38 6.90 -18.14
C ARG A 28 -19.42 7.69 -17.35
N LEU A 29 -18.97 8.73 -16.63
CA LEU A 29 -19.85 9.64 -15.88
C LEU A 29 -20.59 10.65 -16.75
N ARG A 30 -20.41 10.63 -18.09
CA ARG A 30 -21.00 11.60 -19.03
C ARG A 30 -20.73 13.06 -18.62
N THR A 31 -19.53 13.33 -18.10
CA THR A 31 -19.13 14.67 -17.67
C THR A 31 -19.28 15.66 -18.85
N PRO A 32 -20.03 16.78 -18.70
CA PRO A 32 -20.25 17.72 -19.79
C PRO A 32 -18.96 18.32 -20.33
N ARG A 33 -18.90 18.52 -21.65
CA ARG A 33 -17.75 19.15 -22.32
C ARG A 33 -17.54 20.57 -21.77
N GLY A 34 -16.29 20.94 -21.48
CA GLY A 34 -15.96 22.26 -20.92
C GLY A 34 -16.23 22.45 -19.43
N SER A 35 -16.89 21.49 -18.74
CA SER A 35 -17.23 21.64 -17.31
C SER A 35 -16.05 21.49 -16.33
N ARG A 36 -14.90 21.03 -16.81
CA ARG A 36 -13.72 20.75 -15.97
C ARG A 36 -12.63 21.78 -16.23
N ALA A 37 -12.16 22.43 -15.17
CA ALA A 37 -11.07 23.41 -15.21
C ALA A 37 -9.75 22.85 -15.75
N LEU A 38 -9.44 21.57 -15.50
CA LEU A 38 -8.28 20.89 -16.07
C LEU A 38 -8.69 19.78 -17.04
N GLY A 39 -7.94 19.67 -18.14
CA GLY A 39 -7.92 18.47 -18.97
C GLY A 39 -7.31 17.27 -18.23
N PRO A 40 -7.57 16.02 -18.67
CA PRO A 40 -7.12 14.81 -17.98
C PRO A 40 -5.60 14.75 -17.76
N PHE A 41 -4.80 15.23 -18.71
CA PHE A 41 -3.34 15.26 -18.57
C PHE A 41 -2.88 16.17 -17.43
N ARG A 42 -3.40 17.41 -17.36
CA ARG A 42 -3.05 18.35 -16.28
C ARG A 42 -3.57 17.87 -14.91
N GLN A 43 -4.73 17.20 -14.88
CA GLN A 43 -5.21 16.53 -13.66
C GLN A 43 -4.25 15.39 -13.23
N ALA A 44 -3.81 14.56 -14.17
CA ALA A 44 -2.87 13.47 -13.88
C ALA A 44 -1.54 13.99 -13.32
N VAL A 45 -0.99 15.08 -13.89
CA VAL A 45 0.22 15.73 -13.35
C VAL A 45 0.00 16.22 -11.92
N LEU A 46 -1.13 16.88 -11.64
CA LEU A 46 -1.47 17.33 -10.27
C LEU A 46 -1.48 16.16 -9.28
N VAL A 47 -2.14 15.06 -9.65
CA VAL A 47 -2.26 13.85 -8.82
C VAL A 47 -0.89 13.19 -8.62
N LEU A 48 -0.10 13.05 -9.68
CA LEU A 48 1.21 12.41 -9.61
C LEU A 48 2.23 13.23 -8.83
N ARG A 49 2.17 14.57 -8.87
CA ARG A 49 2.95 15.43 -7.96
C ARG A 49 2.56 15.18 -6.50
N TRP A 50 1.27 15.06 -6.20
CA TRP A 50 0.83 14.71 -4.84
C TRP A 50 1.39 13.35 -4.39
N PHE A 51 1.27 12.31 -5.23
CA PHE A 51 1.79 10.98 -4.91
C PHE A 51 3.32 10.94 -4.76
N ARG A 52 4.06 11.53 -5.72
CA ARG A 52 5.52 11.45 -5.83
C ARG A 52 6.23 12.36 -4.83
N GLU A 53 5.76 13.60 -4.70
CA GLU A 53 6.44 14.65 -3.95
C GLU A 53 5.83 14.86 -2.56
N GLN A 54 4.70 14.20 -2.23
CA GLN A 54 3.92 14.48 -1.02
C GLN A 54 3.49 15.96 -0.94
N ALA A 55 3.29 16.59 -2.11
CA ALA A 55 3.02 18.01 -2.19
C ALA A 55 1.66 18.39 -1.58
N CYS A 56 1.59 19.56 -0.91
CA CYS A 56 0.34 20.07 -0.35
C CYS A 56 -0.66 20.41 -1.47
N VAL A 57 -1.92 19.97 -1.32
CA VAL A 57 -3.00 20.21 -2.30
C VAL A 57 -3.24 21.70 -2.57
N HIS A 58 -3.04 22.55 -1.56
CA HIS A 58 -3.15 24.00 -1.72
C HIS A 58 -2.12 24.54 -2.74
N CYS A 59 -0.85 24.15 -2.60
CA CYS A 59 0.21 24.55 -3.52
C CYS A 59 -0.07 24.00 -4.93
N LEU A 60 -0.48 22.74 -5.04
CA LEU A 60 -0.82 22.11 -6.32
C LEU A 60 -1.98 22.81 -7.03
N ALA A 61 -3.02 23.19 -6.29
CA ALA A 61 -4.17 23.91 -6.83
C ALA A 61 -3.77 25.31 -7.35
N ARG A 62 -2.98 26.05 -6.57
CA ARG A 62 -2.42 27.34 -6.96
C ARG A 62 -1.58 27.23 -8.22
N ASP A 63 -0.62 26.30 -8.26
CA ASP A 63 0.25 26.09 -9.42
C ASP A 63 -0.55 25.70 -10.68
N ALA A 64 -1.68 25.01 -10.52
CA ALA A 64 -2.57 24.63 -11.61
C ALA A 64 -3.59 25.72 -12.00
N GLY A 65 -3.71 26.81 -11.23
CA GLY A 65 -4.66 27.89 -11.47
C GLY A 65 -6.12 27.50 -11.18
N ILE A 66 -6.36 26.65 -10.17
CA ILE A 66 -7.70 26.18 -9.79
C ILE A 66 -7.97 26.42 -8.30
N SER A 67 -9.26 26.38 -7.91
CA SER A 67 -9.64 26.45 -6.50
C SER A 67 -9.15 25.23 -5.72
N GLN A 68 -8.87 25.40 -4.43
CA GLN A 68 -8.45 24.30 -3.55
C GLN A 68 -9.50 23.18 -3.49
N ALA A 69 -10.79 23.53 -3.48
CA ALA A 69 -11.88 22.55 -3.54
C ALA A 69 -11.83 21.72 -4.83
N THR A 70 -11.51 22.34 -5.98
CA THR A 70 -11.32 21.61 -7.24
C THR A 70 -10.06 20.74 -7.19
N GLY A 71 -8.98 21.22 -6.56
CA GLY A 71 -7.77 20.45 -6.31
C GLY A 71 -8.04 19.15 -5.55
N TYR A 72 -8.78 19.23 -4.43
CA TYR A 72 -9.18 18.03 -3.67
C TYR A 72 -10.08 17.10 -4.48
N ARG A 73 -11.10 17.62 -5.17
CA ARG A 73 -11.98 16.80 -6.03
C ARG A 73 -11.17 16.03 -7.08
N TYR A 74 -10.22 16.71 -7.72
CA TYR A 74 -9.34 16.09 -8.71
C TYR A 74 -8.38 15.07 -8.13
N LEU A 75 -7.88 15.33 -6.92
CA LEU A 75 -7.05 14.38 -6.19
C LEU A 75 -7.84 13.12 -5.83
N HIS A 76 -9.05 13.25 -5.29
CA HIS A 76 -9.90 12.11 -4.96
C HIS A 76 -10.23 11.26 -6.19
N GLU A 77 -10.66 11.88 -7.30
CA GLU A 77 -10.83 11.17 -8.58
C GLU A 77 -9.52 10.49 -9.04
N GLY A 78 -8.38 11.15 -8.84
CA GLY A 78 -7.06 10.61 -9.17
C GLY A 78 -6.57 9.49 -8.26
N ILE A 79 -7.21 9.28 -7.11
CA ILE A 79 -6.97 8.14 -6.21
C ILE A 79 -7.96 7.02 -6.54
N ASP A 80 -9.25 7.33 -6.61
CA ASP A 80 -10.33 6.35 -6.78
C ASP A 80 -10.19 5.61 -8.11
N VAL A 81 -9.98 6.34 -9.20
CA VAL A 81 -9.92 5.76 -10.55
C VAL A 81 -8.83 4.69 -10.70
N PRO A 82 -7.56 4.92 -10.29
CA PRO A 82 -6.57 3.86 -10.28
C PRO A 82 -6.79 2.83 -9.17
N ALA A 83 -7.28 3.20 -7.98
CA ALA A 83 -7.57 2.23 -6.91
C ALA A 83 -8.59 1.17 -7.34
N ASP A 84 -9.63 1.56 -8.08
CA ASP A 84 -10.63 0.66 -8.70
C ASP A 84 -10.04 -0.32 -9.73
N ARG A 85 -8.77 -0.15 -10.11
CA ARG A 85 -8.03 -1.03 -11.03
C ARG A 85 -7.04 -1.93 -10.31
N ALA A 86 -6.91 -1.81 -8.99
CA ALA A 86 -6.06 -2.67 -8.21
C ALA A 86 -6.54 -4.13 -8.33
N PRO A 87 -5.62 -5.10 -8.38
CA PRO A 87 -6.01 -6.49 -8.57
C PRO A 87 -6.63 -7.06 -7.29
N GLU A 88 -7.61 -7.95 -7.46
CA GLU A 88 -8.20 -8.70 -6.35
C GLU A 88 -7.24 -9.77 -5.83
N LEU A 89 -7.25 -10.05 -4.52
CA LEU A 89 -6.31 -10.98 -3.90
C LEU A 89 -6.39 -12.39 -4.51
N HIS A 90 -7.60 -12.88 -4.75
CA HIS A 90 -7.80 -14.20 -5.34
C HIS A 90 -7.21 -14.30 -6.75
N ASP A 91 -7.35 -13.25 -7.56
CA ASP A 91 -6.80 -13.21 -8.91
C ASP A 91 -5.27 -13.14 -8.89
N VAL A 92 -4.71 -12.37 -7.95
CA VAL A 92 -3.26 -12.32 -7.71
C VAL A 92 -2.72 -13.71 -7.38
N LEU A 93 -3.32 -14.40 -6.41
CA LEU A 93 -2.86 -15.74 -5.99
C LEU A 93 -3.02 -16.78 -7.12
N ASN A 94 -4.12 -16.71 -7.87
CA ASN A 94 -4.33 -17.56 -9.04
C ASN A 94 -3.25 -17.33 -10.11
N ARG A 95 -2.88 -16.07 -10.36
CA ARG A 95 -1.79 -15.72 -11.28
C ARG A 95 -0.45 -16.24 -10.76
N CYS A 96 -0.10 -16.01 -9.49
CA CYS A 96 1.14 -16.48 -8.89
C CYS A 96 1.32 -17.99 -9.05
N ARG A 97 0.25 -18.75 -8.84
CA ARG A 97 0.25 -20.20 -9.05
C ARG A 97 0.46 -20.60 -10.51
N ARG A 98 -0.23 -19.95 -11.45
CA ARG A 98 -0.05 -20.21 -12.89
C ARG A 98 1.36 -19.89 -13.37
N GLU A 99 1.98 -18.88 -12.79
CA GLU A 99 3.36 -18.48 -13.06
C GLU A 99 4.39 -19.34 -12.32
N GLY A 100 3.94 -20.33 -11.53
CA GLY A 100 4.83 -21.26 -10.83
C GLY A 100 5.64 -20.63 -9.70
N MET A 101 5.15 -19.53 -9.10
CA MET A 101 5.84 -18.91 -7.97
C MET A 101 5.97 -19.88 -6.80
N THR A 102 7.14 -19.90 -6.16
CA THR A 102 7.44 -20.82 -5.06
C THR A 102 6.72 -20.47 -3.75
N HIS A 103 6.45 -19.19 -3.53
CA HIS A 103 5.80 -18.66 -2.35
C HIS A 103 5.33 -17.22 -2.62
N VAL A 104 4.56 -16.66 -1.69
CA VAL A 104 4.30 -15.22 -1.60
C VAL A 104 4.72 -14.70 -0.23
N ILE A 105 5.00 -13.41 -0.12
CA ILE A 105 5.41 -12.79 1.14
C ILE A 105 4.30 -11.85 1.59
N LEU A 106 3.77 -12.10 2.79
CA LEU A 106 2.81 -11.24 3.47
C LEU A 106 3.56 -10.35 4.45
N ASP A 107 3.29 -9.05 4.39
CA ASP A 107 3.83 -8.07 5.32
C ASP A 107 2.83 -6.97 5.67
N GLY A 108 3.00 -6.37 6.85
CA GLY A 108 2.10 -5.38 7.41
C GLY A 108 2.87 -4.10 7.66
N THR A 109 2.30 -2.97 7.27
CA THR A 109 3.00 -1.70 7.42
C THR A 109 2.08 -0.59 7.86
N LEU A 110 2.56 0.19 8.83
CA LEU A 110 1.90 1.42 9.24
C LEU A 110 2.22 2.53 8.23
N ILE A 111 1.18 3.23 7.78
CA ILE A 111 1.29 4.46 7.00
C ILE A 111 0.86 5.60 7.91
N GLY A 112 1.77 6.54 8.17
CA GLY A 112 1.53 7.66 9.08
C GLY A 112 0.39 8.56 8.61
N SER A 113 -0.33 9.17 9.54
CA SER A 113 -1.37 10.16 9.22
C SER A 113 -1.54 11.18 10.35
N ASP A 114 -1.73 12.45 9.99
CA ASP A 114 -2.02 13.54 10.95
C ASP A 114 -3.53 13.75 11.14
N ARG A 115 -4.35 13.39 10.14
CA ARG A 115 -5.80 13.48 10.28
C ARG A 115 -6.27 12.25 11.02
N LEU A 116 -6.90 12.46 12.17
CA LEU A 116 -7.29 11.39 13.07
C LEU A 116 -8.67 11.69 13.61
N ALA A 117 -9.52 10.67 13.58
CA ALA A 117 -10.82 10.69 14.22
C ALA A 117 -11.15 9.27 14.67
N GLY A 118 -11.65 9.12 15.89
CA GLY A 118 -12.06 7.83 16.43
C GLY A 118 -11.28 7.43 17.67
N VAL A 119 -12.01 6.93 18.65
CA VAL A 119 -11.52 6.50 19.95
C VAL A 119 -12.00 5.07 20.16
N ARG A 120 -11.21 4.24 20.82
CA ARG A 120 -11.62 2.90 21.27
C ARG A 120 -12.54 3.01 22.48
N GLU A 121 -13.24 1.91 22.78
CA GLU A 121 -14.11 1.80 23.97
C GLU A 121 -13.36 2.10 25.27
N ASN A 122 -12.07 1.80 25.33
CA ASN A 122 -11.21 2.08 26.49
C ASN A 122 -10.63 3.51 26.51
N GLY A 123 -11.14 4.43 25.68
CA GLY A 123 -10.71 5.83 25.63
C GLY A 123 -9.40 6.10 24.90
N ASN A 124 -8.70 5.07 24.43
CA ASN A 124 -7.44 5.24 23.69
C ASN A 124 -7.69 5.55 22.21
N ASP A 125 -6.81 6.34 21.60
CA ASP A 125 -6.86 6.65 20.17
C ASP A 125 -6.90 5.38 19.31
N LEU A 126 -7.87 5.34 18.39
CA LEU A 126 -8.10 4.19 17.50
C LEU A 126 -6.97 4.03 16.47
N TRP A 127 -6.44 5.16 15.99
CA TRP A 127 -5.41 5.19 14.95
C TRP A 127 -3.98 5.21 15.51
N PHE A 128 -3.81 5.18 16.84
CA PHE A 128 -2.49 5.14 17.46
C PHE A 128 -1.94 3.71 17.51
N SER A 129 -0.79 3.50 16.86
CA SER A 129 -0.08 2.24 16.91
C SER A 129 0.87 2.18 18.12
N GLN A 130 0.62 1.23 19.02
CA GLN A 130 1.51 1.00 20.15
C GLN A 130 2.88 0.43 19.72
N LYS A 131 2.89 -0.38 18.66
CA LYS A 131 4.11 -0.98 18.09
C LYS A 131 5.05 0.08 17.52
N HIS A 132 4.50 1.04 16.77
CA HIS A 132 5.28 2.05 16.07
C HIS A 132 5.36 3.40 16.80
N LYS A 133 4.61 3.56 17.90
CA LYS A 133 4.50 4.83 18.67
C LYS A 133 4.14 6.02 17.79
N ALA A 134 3.27 5.78 16.81
CA ALA A 134 2.86 6.75 15.81
C ALA A 134 1.40 6.55 15.42
N PHE A 135 0.78 7.62 14.93
CA PHE A 135 -0.57 7.59 14.38
C PHE A 135 -0.55 7.21 12.91
N GLY A 136 -1.51 6.39 12.48
CA GLY A 136 -1.58 5.95 11.09
C GLY A 136 -2.54 4.80 10.87
N GLY A 137 -2.63 4.34 9.63
CA GLY A 137 -3.39 3.16 9.24
C GLY A 137 -2.48 1.97 8.97
N ASN A 138 -2.88 0.78 9.42
CA ASN A 138 -2.20 -0.47 9.09
C ASN A 138 -2.77 -1.05 7.79
N VAL A 139 -1.91 -1.36 6.84
CA VAL A 139 -2.26 -2.02 5.58
C VAL A 139 -1.38 -3.25 5.38
N GLN A 140 -1.97 -4.30 4.80
CA GLN A 140 -1.29 -5.53 4.46
C GLN A 140 -0.86 -5.51 3.00
N PHE A 141 0.35 -5.99 2.74
CA PHE A 141 0.96 -6.10 1.43
C PHE A 141 1.25 -7.56 1.11
N LEU A 142 1.01 -7.94 -0.15
CA LEU A 142 1.53 -9.18 -0.71
C LEU A 142 2.61 -8.85 -1.74
N SER A 143 3.71 -9.59 -1.72
CA SER A 143 4.77 -9.51 -2.73
C SER A 143 5.17 -10.89 -3.25
N SER A 144 5.71 -10.93 -4.45
CA SER A 144 6.33 -12.12 -5.04
C SER A 144 7.70 -12.39 -4.41
N PRO A 145 8.29 -13.58 -4.66
CA PRO A 145 9.61 -13.94 -4.14
C PRO A 145 10.73 -12.96 -4.50
N ASP A 146 10.61 -12.24 -5.62
CA ASP A 146 11.58 -11.23 -6.07
C ASP A 146 11.38 -9.84 -5.42
N GLY A 147 10.38 -9.68 -4.55
CA GLY A 147 10.04 -8.41 -3.93
C GLY A 147 9.18 -7.49 -4.80
N THR A 148 8.58 -7.96 -5.89
CA THR A 148 7.59 -7.15 -6.63
C THR A 148 6.29 -7.06 -5.82
N PRO A 149 5.75 -5.85 -5.52
CA PRO A 149 4.45 -5.71 -4.87
C PRO A 149 3.32 -6.25 -5.77
N LEU A 150 2.44 -7.08 -5.21
CA LEU A 150 1.37 -7.75 -5.94
C LEU A 150 -0.03 -7.30 -5.55
N TRP A 151 -0.23 -6.97 -4.26
CA TRP A 151 -1.55 -6.68 -3.70
C TRP A 151 -1.44 -5.82 -2.44
N VAL A 152 -2.49 -5.04 -2.15
CA VAL A 152 -2.67 -4.25 -0.92
C VAL A 152 -4.09 -4.39 -0.38
N SER A 153 -4.22 -4.54 0.94
CA SER A 153 -5.52 -4.59 1.63
C SER A 153 -6.20 -3.23 1.75
N ASP A 154 -7.45 -3.25 2.21
CA ASP A 154 -8.04 -2.07 2.84
C ASP A 154 -7.28 -1.71 4.13
N VAL A 155 -7.47 -0.48 4.59
CA VAL A 155 -6.79 0.03 5.79
C VAL A 155 -7.54 -0.39 7.05
N GLU A 156 -6.78 -0.88 8.02
CA GLU A 156 -7.21 -1.02 9.40
C GLU A 156 -6.65 0.13 10.25
N PRO A 157 -7.29 0.47 11.38
CA PRO A 157 -6.70 1.42 12.32
C PRO A 157 -5.29 1.03 12.75
N GLY A 158 -4.41 2.01 13.00
CA GLY A 158 -3.02 1.75 13.40
C GLY A 158 -2.85 0.96 14.70
N SER A 159 -3.91 0.91 15.52
CA SER A 159 -3.94 0.08 16.72
C SER A 159 -4.20 -1.42 16.45
N THR A 160 -4.66 -1.77 15.25
CA THR A 160 -4.97 -3.15 14.84
C THR A 160 -3.67 -3.95 14.64
N PRO A 161 -3.47 -5.06 15.37
CA PRO A 161 -2.31 -5.93 15.17
C PRO A 161 -2.28 -6.53 13.75
N ASP A 162 -1.07 -6.78 13.23
CA ASP A 162 -0.87 -7.31 11.88
C ASP A 162 -1.62 -8.62 11.66
N ILE A 163 -1.53 -9.57 12.60
CA ILE A 163 -2.30 -10.82 12.53
C ILE A 163 -3.82 -10.61 12.44
N THR A 164 -4.36 -9.60 13.11
CA THR A 164 -5.80 -9.29 13.08
C THR A 164 -6.19 -8.74 11.72
N ALA A 165 -5.43 -7.76 11.20
CA ALA A 165 -5.65 -7.23 9.85
C ALA A 165 -5.52 -8.33 8.79
N ALA A 166 -4.54 -9.21 8.94
CA ALA A 166 -4.35 -10.36 8.06
C ALA A 166 -5.55 -11.32 8.06
N ARG A 167 -6.13 -11.62 9.22
CA ARG A 167 -7.31 -12.48 9.34
C ARG A 167 -8.52 -11.90 8.61
N ILE A 168 -8.68 -10.58 8.63
CA ILE A 168 -9.77 -9.88 7.95
C ILE A 168 -9.55 -9.93 6.43
N HIS A 169 -8.34 -9.57 5.97
CA HIS A 169 -8.13 -9.21 4.56
C HIS A 169 -7.43 -10.26 3.71
N ALA A 170 -6.59 -11.12 4.29
CA ALA A 170 -5.63 -11.92 3.50
C ALA A 170 -5.70 -13.42 3.78
N LEU A 171 -5.68 -13.83 5.05
CA LEU A 171 -5.47 -15.21 5.46
C LEU A 171 -6.49 -16.20 4.88
N PRO A 172 -7.80 -15.92 4.81
CA PRO A 172 -8.75 -16.86 4.20
C PRO A 172 -8.39 -17.26 2.76
N ALA A 173 -7.93 -16.30 1.94
CA ALA A 173 -7.48 -16.57 0.58
C ALA A 173 -6.11 -17.27 0.56
N LEU A 174 -5.21 -16.88 1.47
CA LEU A 174 -3.87 -17.49 1.57
C LEU A 174 -3.90 -18.94 2.01
N TYR A 175 -4.84 -19.36 2.87
CA TYR A 175 -5.01 -20.77 3.23
C TYR A 175 -5.38 -21.61 2.01
N LYS A 176 -6.29 -21.09 1.17
CA LYS A 176 -6.66 -21.75 -0.08
C LYS A 176 -5.47 -21.81 -1.03
N ALA A 177 -4.68 -20.75 -1.14
CA ALA A 177 -3.47 -20.76 -1.97
C ALA A 177 -2.44 -21.80 -1.48
N ALA A 178 -2.21 -21.86 -0.16
CA ALA A 178 -1.28 -22.81 0.44
C ALA A 178 -1.73 -24.28 0.26
N ALA A 179 -3.02 -24.57 0.44
CA ALA A 179 -3.59 -25.89 0.14
C ALA A 179 -3.40 -26.29 -1.34
N ASN A 180 -3.27 -25.30 -2.24
CA ASN A 180 -2.99 -25.49 -3.66
C ASN A 180 -1.48 -25.40 -4.00
N GLY A 181 -0.60 -25.49 -3.01
CA GLY A 181 0.85 -25.54 -3.20
C GLY A 181 1.56 -24.18 -3.28
N LEU A 182 0.88 -23.07 -2.94
CA LEU A 182 1.49 -21.74 -2.88
C LEU A 182 1.58 -21.27 -1.41
N PRO A 183 2.66 -21.60 -0.67
CA PRO A 183 2.82 -21.18 0.72
C PRO A 183 3.08 -19.68 0.84
N THR A 184 2.86 -19.16 2.04
CA THR A 184 3.14 -17.74 2.38
C THR A 184 4.23 -17.63 3.43
N LEU A 185 5.15 -16.68 3.28
CA LEU A 185 6.11 -16.30 4.30
C LEU A 185 5.65 -15.02 5.00
N ALA A 186 5.74 -14.99 6.33
CA ALA A 186 5.34 -13.83 7.14
C ALA A 186 6.26 -13.67 8.38
N ASP A 187 6.29 -12.49 9.00
CA ASP A 187 7.10 -12.26 10.20
C ASP A 187 6.45 -12.82 11.47
N LYS A 188 7.12 -12.56 12.61
CA LYS A 188 6.63 -12.98 13.92
C LYS A 188 5.36 -12.25 14.38
N GLY A 189 5.00 -11.14 13.75
CA GLY A 189 3.72 -10.45 13.96
C GLY A 189 2.52 -11.29 13.52
N TYR A 190 2.75 -12.32 12.70
CA TYR A 190 1.73 -13.25 12.20
C TYR A 190 1.75 -14.61 12.92
N ILE A 191 2.37 -14.72 14.09
CA ILE A 191 2.29 -15.94 14.90
C ILE A 191 0.82 -16.28 15.17
N GLY A 192 0.44 -17.54 14.92
CA GLY A 192 -0.95 -17.99 14.99
C GLY A 192 -1.77 -17.71 13.72
N ALA A 193 -1.10 -17.45 12.59
CA ALA A 193 -1.72 -17.38 11.27
C ALA A 193 -2.16 -18.74 10.73
N GLY A 194 -1.69 -19.87 11.26
CA GLY A 194 -2.20 -21.19 10.88
C GLY A 194 -1.53 -21.78 9.63
N ILE A 195 -2.24 -22.70 8.99
CA ILE A 195 -1.67 -23.63 8.00
C ILE A 195 -1.17 -22.89 6.75
N GLY A 196 0.02 -23.26 6.29
CA GLY A 196 0.59 -22.73 5.05
C GLY A 196 1.20 -21.34 5.15
N ILE A 197 1.16 -20.74 6.35
CA ILE A 197 1.80 -19.46 6.65
C ILE A 197 3.04 -19.75 7.50
N HIS A 198 4.22 -19.66 6.88
CA HIS A 198 5.48 -19.92 7.54
C HIS A 198 5.99 -18.65 8.22
N VAL A 199 6.03 -18.71 9.55
CA VAL A 199 6.53 -17.65 10.42
C VAL A 199 7.74 -18.13 11.20
N PRO A 200 8.75 -17.27 11.46
CA PRO A 200 9.87 -17.67 12.30
C PRO A 200 9.41 -18.05 13.71
N VAL A 201 9.98 -19.12 14.26
CA VAL A 201 9.72 -19.56 15.64
C VAL A 201 10.19 -18.48 16.61
N ARG A 202 9.29 -18.08 17.53
CA ARG A 202 9.60 -17.08 18.56
C ARG A 202 10.52 -17.68 19.62
N ARG A 203 11.52 -16.91 20.03
CA ARG A 203 12.39 -17.28 21.15
C ARG A 203 11.59 -17.38 22.45
N PRO A 204 11.84 -18.39 23.29
CA PRO A 204 11.36 -18.38 24.67
C PRO A 204 11.91 -17.16 25.41
N GLU A 205 11.09 -16.59 26.30
CA GLU A 205 11.50 -15.45 27.11
C GLU A 205 12.71 -15.80 27.99
N GLY A 206 13.67 -14.89 28.10
CA GLY A 206 14.90 -15.10 28.87
C GLY A 206 15.97 -16.01 28.24
N LYS A 207 15.75 -16.58 27.05
CA LYS A 207 16.74 -17.44 26.37
C LYS A 207 17.41 -16.76 25.16
N SER A 208 18.67 -17.11 24.90
CA SER A 208 19.43 -16.65 23.72
C SER A 208 18.99 -17.40 22.45
N GLU A 209 19.22 -16.83 21.26
CA GLU A 209 18.93 -17.54 19.99
C GLU A 209 19.75 -18.85 19.85
N LYS A 210 20.91 -18.95 20.52
CA LYS A 210 21.71 -20.17 20.56
C LYS A 210 21.02 -21.33 21.29
N ALA A 211 20.00 -21.05 22.10
CA ALA A 211 19.21 -22.07 22.80
C ALA A 211 18.26 -22.85 21.87
N PHE A 212 18.05 -22.38 20.63
CA PHE A 212 17.31 -23.15 19.63
C PHE A 212 18.15 -24.29 19.05
N HIS A 213 17.47 -25.38 18.70
CA HIS A 213 18.04 -26.44 17.86
C HIS A 213 18.58 -25.85 16.55
N ALA A 214 19.65 -26.46 16.00
CA ALA A 214 20.30 -25.98 14.79
C ALA A 214 19.31 -25.83 13.62
N ASP A 215 18.40 -26.79 13.45
CA ASP A 215 17.39 -26.74 12.39
C ASP A 215 16.43 -25.57 12.53
N THR A 216 15.95 -25.29 13.75
CA THR A 216 15.05 -24.15 14.00
C THR A 216 15.75 -22.82 13.71
N ARG A 217 17.04 -22.70 14.06
CA ARG A 217 17.82 -21.51 13.70
C ARG A 217 17.94 -21.38 12.19
N THR A 218 18.29 -22.46 11.51
CA THR A 218 18.45 -22.49 10.04
C THR A 218 17.15 -22.10 9.34
N THR A 219 16.03 -22.72 9.69
CA THR A 219 14.70 -22.37 9.14
C THR A 219 14.34 -20.91 9.41
N ASN A 220 14.59 -20.41 10.63
CA ASN A 220 14.33 -19.01 10.95
C ASN A 220 15.19 -18.05 10.12
N THR A 221 16.46 -18.37 9.89
CA THR A 221 17.34 -17.58 9.03
C THR A 221 16.81 -17.57 7.60
N LEU A 222 16.50 -18.75 7.03
CA LEU A 222 15.97 -18.85 5.67
C LEU A 222 14.67 -18.05 5.47
N ILE A 223 13.73 -18.14 6.42
CA ILE A 223 12.48 -17.37 6.34
C ILE A 223 12.77 -15.86 6.39
N ARG A 224 13.64 -15.41 7.28
CA ARG A 224 14.00 -13.98 7.40
C ARG A 224 14.68 -13.47 6.11
N ASP A 225 15.62 -14.23 5.56
CA ASP A 225 16.39 -13.84 4.39
C ASP A 225 15.50 -13.73 3.14
N LEU A 226 14.61 -14.71 2.93
CA LEU A 226 13.64 -14.66 1.83
C LEU A 226 12.63 -13.52 2.01
N ARG A 227 12.18 -13.27 3.25
CA ARG A 227 11.26 -12.17 3.55
C ARG A 227 11.83 -10.79 3.33
N ALA A 228 13.14 -10.60 3.47
CA ALA A 228 13.77 -9.29 3.32
C ALA A 228 13.48 -8.64 1.95
N LEU A 229 13.20 -9.45 0.92
CA LEU A 229 12.77 -8.98 -0.40
C LEU A 229 11.34 -8.42 -0.38
N GLY A 230 10.44 -9.02 0.39
CA GLY A 230 9.07 -8.50 0.57
C GLY A 230 9.01 -7.22 1.40
N GLU A 231 9.86 -7.10 2.44
CA GLU A 231 9.99 -5.84 3.20
C GLU A 231 10.50 -4.71 2.31
N ARG A 232 11.43 -5.02 1.39
CA ARG A 232 11.90 -4.10 0.37
C ARG A 232 10.78 -3.65 -0.57
N ALA A 233 9.85 -4.54 -0.93
CA ALA A 233 8.72 -4.23 -1.80
C ALA A 233 7.89 -3.05 -1.26
N ALA A 234 7.50 -3.11 0.02
CA ALA A 234 6.74 -2.05 0.67
C ALA A 234 7.57 -0.76 0.83
N ALA A 235 8.85 -0.90 1.18
CA ALA A 235 9.77 0.24 1.31
C ALA A 235 9.95 0.97 -0.03
N GLU A 236 10.22 0.25 -1.12
CA GLU A 236 10.36 0.82 -2.46
C GLU A 236 9.09 1.53 -2.92
N LEU A 237 7.91 0.96 -2.62
CA LEU A 237 6.64 1.61 -2.94
C LEU A 237 6.50 2.94 -2.17
N LYS A 238 6.90 2.99 -0.90
CA LYS A 238 6.89 4.22 -0.08
C LYS A 238 7.94 5.24 -0.52
N GLU A 239 9.11 4.80 -0.97
CA GLU A 239 10.15 5.68 -1.51
C GLU A 239 9.76 6.24 -2.88
N ARG A 240 9.11 5.43 -3.72
CA ARG A 240 8.59 5.85 -5.01
C ARG A 240 7.38 6.78 -4.87
N TRP A 241 6.47 6.48 -3.96
CA TRP A 241 5.27 7.27 -3.71
C TRP A 241 5.33 7.84 -2.30
N ARG A 242 6.00 8.98 -2.15
CA ARG A 242 6.30 9.59 -0.84
C ARG A 242 5.06 9.89 -0.02
N THR A 243 3.89 10.06 -0.63
CA THR A 243 2.63 10.15 0.12
C THR A 243 2.34 8.94 1.02
N LEU A 244 2.87 7.76 0.73
CA LEU A 244 2.70 6.57 1.57
C LEU A 244 3.62 6.56 2.79
N LYS A 245 4.60 7.47 2.87
CA LYS A 245 5.37 7.67 4.10
C LYS A 245 4.48 8.31 5.15
N HIS A 246 3.66 9.27 4.73
CA HIS A 246 2.74 9.98 5.62
C HIS A 246 1.60 10.66 4.83
N VAL A 247 0.36 10.29 5.14
CA VAL A 247 -0.85 10.72 4.45
C VAL A 247 -1.48 11.91 5.18
N SER A 248 -1.74 12.99 4.43
CA SER A 248 -2.40 14.20 4.95
C SER A 248 -3.91 14.24 4.71
N LEU A 249 -4.48 13.19 4.08
CA LEU A 249 -5.92 12.98 3.93
C LEU A 249 -6.48 12.16 5.09
N SER A 250 -7.79 11.89 5.07
CA SER A 250 -8.41 10.98 6.06
C SER A 250 -7.67 9.63 6.10
N PRO A 251 -7.41 9.06 7.28
CA PRO A 251 -6.67 7.82 7.40
C PRO A 251 -7.48 6.63 6.84
N SER A 252 -8.81 6.74 6.77
CA SER A 252 -9.67 5.78 6.08
C SER A 252 -9.38 5.64 4.58
N ARG A 253 -8.67 6.60 3.97
CA ARG A 253 -8.31 6.59 2.55
C ARG A 253 -6.97 5.95 2.26
N ILE A 254 -6.21 5.56 3.29
CA ILE A 254 -4.87 4.98 3.14
C ILE A 254 -4.90 3.74 2.25
N GLY A 255 -5.92 2.88 2.38
CA GLY A 255 -6.10 1.69 1.53
C GLY A 255 -6.20 2.05 0.05
N ASP A 256 -7.11 2.97 -0.30
CA ASP A 256 -7.29 3.45 -1.68
C ASP A 256 -6.02 4.10 -2.24
N ILE A 257 -5.32 4.92 -1.42
CA ILE A 257 -4.06 5.56 -1.81
C ILE A 257 -2.99 4.50 -2.10
N ALA A 258 -2.88 3.47 -1.25
CA ALA A 258 -1.91 2.40 -1.43
C ALA A 258 -2.23 1.51 -2.64
N ARG A 259 -3.52 1.22 -2.90
CA ARG A 259 -3.99 0.53 -4.11
C ARG A 259 -3.70 1.32 -5.38
N ALA A 260 -3.98 2.61 -5.38
CA ALA A 260 -3.65 3.50 -6.49
C ALA A 260 -2.13 3.53 -6.75
N ALA A 261 -1.33 3.65 -5.69
CA ALA A 261 0.12 3.61 -5.78
C ALA A 261 0.64 2.28 -6.33
N LEU A 262 0.05 1.14 -5.93
CA LEU A 262 0.37 -0.18 -6.48
C LEU A 262 0.13 -0.22 -8.00
N VAL A 263 -1.03 0.25 -8.46
CA VAL A 263 -1.37 0.28 -9.89
C VAL A 263 -0.42 1.16 -10.68
N LEU A 264 -0.15 2.38 -10.19
CA LEU A 264 0.80 3.30 -10.82
C LEU A 264 2.23 2.72 -10.84
N ASN A 265 2.62 1.99 -9.78
CA ASN A 265 3.91 1.31 -9.69
C ASN A 265 4.06 0.21 -10.76
N GLY A 266 2.98 -0.54 -11.02
CA GLY A 266 2.98 -1.58 -12.06
C GLY A 266 3.17 -1.04 -13.48
N ILE A 267 2.78 0.20 -13.73
CA ILE A 267 2.97 0.89 -15.02
C ILE A 267 4.33 1.57 -15.12
N TRP A 268 5.02 1.78 -14.00
CA TRP A 268 6.29 2.51 -13.97
C TRP A 268 7.42 1.78 -14.70
N LYS A 269 7.41 0.44 -14.65
CA LYS A 269 8.44 -0.43 -15.24
C LYS A 269 8.45 -0.34 -16.77
#